data_AF-A0A1H7HQH0-F1
#
_entry.id   AF-A0A1H7HQH0-F1
#
_cell.length_a   1.000
_cell.length_b   1.000
_cell.length_c   1.000
_cell.angle_alpha   90.00
_cell.angle_beta   90.00
_cell.angle_gamma   90.00
#
_symmetry.space_group_name_H-M   'P 1'
#
loop_
_entity.id
_entity.type
_entity.pdbx_description
1 polymer ?
#
loop_
_entity_poly.entity_id
_entity_poly.type
_entity_poly.pdbx_seq_one_letter_code
_entity_poly.pdbx_strand_id
1 'polypeptide(L)'
;MRTMQRLVGTFSALLLLVTALPARAAVTITFWNRDFGIYFPHAFFTLRGTPDRGGPAVDGSYGFTAQSVSPALLFGNVKGRVETPKLAYMQGSHARFAVTLTDAGYDAILRLIAGWSEKTGDSTYNLGKRNCVHFVREAARASGLEGLDHPKLMKKPTSFLSAVESANAGHVIVIDKIGKEYLASLPPIDGIRPIDAPVSDPGTMKGKKPSAE
;
A
#
# COMPACT_ATOMS: atom_id res chain seq x y z
N MET A 1 15.68 -51.57 -21.83
CA MET A 1 15.82 -50.14 -22.19
C MET A 1 14.53 -49.33 -22.02
N ARG A 2 13.35 -49.78 -22.49
CA ARG A 2 12.08 -49.05 -22.32
C ARG A 2 11.64 -48.79 -20.87
N THR A 3 11.92 -49.72 -19.94
CA THR A 3 11.58 -49.58 -18.51
C THR A 3 12.43 -48.50 -17.82
N MET A 4 13.70 -48.38 -18.22
CA MET A 4 14.64 -47.38 -17.68
C MET A 4 14.29 -45.96 -18.15
N GLN A 5 13.85 -45.80 -19.40
CA GLN A 5 13.33 -44.52 -19.92
C GLN A 5 12.05 -44.06 -19.22
N ARG A 6 11.17 -45.00 -18.82
CA ARG A 6 9.97 -44.68 -18.04
C ARG A 6 10.30 -44.20 -16.62
N LEU A 7 11.24 -44.87 -15.95
CA LEU A 7 11.73 -44.52 -14.62
C LEU A 7 12.44 -43.17 -14.58
N VAL A 8 13.26 -42.85 -15.59
CA VAL A 8 13.92 -41.54 -15.71
C VAL A 8 12.89 -40.44 -16.00
N GLY A 9 11.90 -40.70 -16.85
CA GLY A 9 10.82 -39.76 -17.15
C GLY A 9 9.94 -39.42 -15.92
N THR A 10 9.60 -40.41 -15.10
CA THR A 10 8.86 -40.18 -13.85
C THR A 10 9.68 -39.45 -12.79
N PHE A 11 10.98 -39.70 -12.70
CA PHE A 11 11.86 -38.98 -11.76
C PHE A 11 12.00 -37.50 -12.13
N SER A 12 12.15 -37.19 -13.42
CA SER A 12 12.19 -35.80 -13.91
C SER A 12 10.86 -35.06 -13.73
N ALA A 13 9.72 -35.74 -13.89
CA ALA A 13 8.40 -35.16 -13.61
C ALA A 13 8.20 -34.87 -12.12
N LEU A 14 8.65 -35.76 -11.22
CA LEU A 14 8.59 -35.52 -9.77
C LEU A 14 9.48 -34.34 -9.35
N LEU A 15 10.66 -34.19 -9.96
CA LEU A 15 11.60 -33.11 -9.65
C LEU A 15 11.07 -31.73 -10.09
N LEU A 16 10.27 -31.68 -11.16
CA LEU A 16 9.57 -30.46 -11.61
C LEU A 16 8.39 -30.06 -10.72
N LEU A 17 7.77 -30.98 -9.98
CA LEU A 17 6.73 -30.63 -9.00
C LEU A 17 7.31 -30.03 -7.71
N VAL A 18 8.57 -30.32 -7.36
CA VAL A 18 9.20 -29.81 -6.12
C VAL A 18 9.72 -28.38 -6.30
N THR A 19 9.93 -27.91 -7.53
CA THR A 19 10.40 -26.53 -7.81
C THR A 19 9.30 -25.51 -8.01
N ALA A 20 8.03 -25.95 -8.08
CA ALA A 20 6.88 -25.05 -8.02
C ALA A 20 6.70 -24.57 -6.57
N LEU A 21 7.55 -23.64 -6.14
CA LEU A 21 7.33 -22.89 -4.90
C LEU A 21 5.90 -22.32 -4.98
N PRO A 22 5.06 -22.54 -3.96
CA PRO A 22 3.72 -21.99 -3.98
C PRO A 22 3.85 -20.48 -4.15
N ALA A 23 3.26 -19.93 -5.21
CA ALA A 23 2.97 -18.50 -5.24
C ALA A 23 2.31 -18.20 -3.89
N ARG A 24 2.87 -17.25 -3.12
CA ARG A 24 2.35 -16.96 -1.79
C ARG A 24 0.88 -16.60 -1.92
N ALA A 25 0.03 -17.55 -1.53
CA ALA A 25 -1.39 -17.33 -1.31
C ALA A 25 -1.45 -16.46 -0.06
N ALA A 26 -1.74 -15.18 -0.32
CA ALA A 26 -2.22 -14.13 0.56
C ALA A 26 -1.80 -12.78 -0.02
N VAL A 27 -2.64 -11.77 0.16
CA VAL A 27 -2.28 -10.38 -0.15
C VAL A 27 -1.60 -9.75 1.06
N THR A 28 -0.42 -9.17 0.85
CA THR A 28 0.26 -8.37 1.87
C THR A 28 -0.04 -6.90 1.64
N ILE A 29 -0.50 -6.22 2.70
CA ILE A 29 -0.54 -4.76 2.75
C ILE A 29 0.75 -4.24 3.37
N THR A 30 1.37 -3.23 2.77
CA THR A 30 2.50 -2.51 3.37
C THR A 30 2.12 -1.07 3.57
N PHE A 31 2.40 -0.51 4.74
CA PHE A 31 2.13 0.88 5.08
C PHE A 31 3.38 1.73 4.91
N TRP A 32 3.19 2.89 4.31
CA TRP A 32 4.27 3.78 3.90
C TRP A 32 4.00 5.19 4.37
N ASN A 33 5.07 5.91 4.63
CA ASN A 33 5.02 7.36 4.77
C ASN A 33 6.03 8.01 3.83
N ARG A 34 5.82 9.30 3.62
CA ARG A 34 6.86 10.21 3.17
C ARG A 34 6.80 11.46 4.02
N ASP A 35 7.81 11.59 4.86
CA ASP A 35 8.08 12.81 5.60
C ASP A 35 9.24 13.55 4.93
N PHE A 36 9.21 14.88 4.98
CA PHE A 36 10.27 15.78 4.52
C PHE A 36 10.51 15.87 3.01
N GLY A 37 11.21 16.94 2.61
CA GLY A 37 11.52 17.26 1.22
C GLY A 37 10.62 18.36 0.66
N ILE A 38 10.07 18.10 -0.52
CA ILE A 38 9.23 19.06 -1.27
C ILE A 38 7.74 18.71 -1.18
N TYR A 39 7.40 17.51 -0.74
CA TYR A 39 6.04 17.00 -0.73
C TYR A 39 5.35 17.31 0.60
N PHE A 40 4.04 17.48 0.56
CA PHE A 40 3.24 17.50 1.79
C PHE A 40 3.39 16.13 2.48
N PRO A 41 3.58 16.07 3.82
CA PRO A 41 3.70 14.81 4.54
C PRO A 41 2.54 13.87 4.18
N HIS A 42 2.89 12.63 3.81
CA HIS A 42 1.93 11.70 3.24
C HIS A 42 2.04 10.31 3.85
N ALA A 43 0.92 9.59 3.87
CA ALA A 43 0.86 8.16 4.15
C ALA A 43 0.01 7.48 3.07
N PHE A 44 0.43 6.29 2.69
CA PHE A 44 -0.23 5.46 1.69
C PHE A 44 0.04 3.98 1.99
N PHE A 45 -0.54 3.08 1.21
CA PHE A 45 -0.26 1.65 1.33
C PHE A 45 -0.10 0.98 -0.04
N THR A 46 0.52 -0.19 -0.03
CA THR A 46 0.61 -1.08 -1.21
C THR A 46 -0.05 -2.41 -0.92
N LEU A 47 -0.62 -3.05 -1.93
CA LEU A 47 -1.18 -4.40 -1.90
C LEU A 47 -0.40 -5.27 -2.88
N ARG A 48 0.20 -6.36 -2.40
CA ARG A 48 0.97 -7.28 -3.23
C ARG A 48 0.71 -8.74 -2.85
N GLY A 49 0.46 -9.60 -3.82
CA GLY A 49 0.27 -11.05 -3.61
C GLY A 49 -0.93 -11.60 -4.36
N THR A 50 -1.42 -12.77 -3.98
CA THR A 50 -2.62 -13.38 -4.58
C THR A 50 -3.62 -13.69 -3.47
N PRO A 51 -4.91 -13.34 -3.59
CA PRO A 51 -5.92 -13.69 -2.59
C PRO A 51 -5.96 -15.21 -2.32
N ASP A 52 -6.24 -15.61 -1.08
CA ASP A 52 -6.20 -17.03 -0.67
C ASP A 52 -7.27 -17.86 -1.37
N ARG A 53 -8.46 -17.27 -1.55
CA ARG A 53 -9.54 -17.80 -2.39
C ARG A 53 -9.20 -17.93 -3.89
N GLY A 54 -8.03 -17.48 -4.31
CA GLY A 54 -7.62 -17.41 -5.72
C GLY A 54 -8.10 -16.13 -6.42
N GLY A 55 -7.73 -16.02 -7.70
CA GLY A 55 -7.93 -14.83 -8.52
C GLY A 55 -6.61 -14.28 -9.09
N PRO A 56 -6.65 -13.15 -9.79
CA PRO A 56 -5.43 -12.53 -10.30
C PRO A 56 -4.52 -12.08 -9.15
N ALA A 57 -3.22 -12.17 -9.37
CA ALA A 57 -2.24 -11.53 -8.51
C ALA A 57 -2.46 -10.01 -8.51
N VAL A 58 -2.16 -9.36 -7.39
CA VAL A 58 -2.29 -7.92 -7.20
C VAL A 58 -0.94 -7.27 -6.98
N ASP A 59 -0.79 -6.08 -7.55
CA ASP A 59 0.34 -5.19 -7.32
C ASP A 59 -0.12 -3.74 -7.47
N GLY A 60 -0.68 -3.18 -6.39
CA GLY A 60 -1.27 -1.85 -6.39
C GLY A 60 -0.76 -0.97 -5.27
N SER A 61 -0.73 0.34 -5.49
CA SER A 61 -0.43 1.35 -4.48
C SER A 61 -1.59 2.35 -4.39
N TYR A 62 -1.93 2.77 -3.17
CA TYR A 62 -3.09 3.62 -2.91
C TYR A 62 -2.79 4.65 -1.81
N GLY A 63 -2.92 5.93 -2.16
CA GLY A 63 -2.88 7.06 -1.25
C GLY A 63 -4.17 7.89 -1.34
N PHE A 64 -4.38 8.81 -0.40
CA PHE A 64 -5.48 9.77 -0.45
C PHE A 64 -4.98 11.19 -0.23
N THR A 65 -5.21 12.06 -1.22
CA THR A 65 -4.62 13.40 -1.28
C THR A 65 -5.64 14.45 -1.68
N ALA A 66 -5.29 15.72 -1.53
CA ALA A 66 -6.04 16.82 -2.11
C ALA A 66 -5.73 16.89 -3.62
N GLN A 67 -6.74 17.18 -4.45
CA GLN A 67 -6.52 17.33 -5.90
C GLN A 67 -5.61 18.51 -6.24
N SER A 68 -5.57 19.53 -5.38
CA SER A 68 -4.74 20.70 -5.54
C SER A 68 -4.29 21.20 -4.18
N VAL A 69 -2.99 21.46 -4.06
CA VAL A 69 -2.42 22.05 -2.85
C VAL A 69 -2.52 23.57 -2.93
N SER A 70 -3.38 24.15 -2.09
CA SER A 70 -3.59 25.59 -2.00
C SER A 70 -3.90 25.99 -0.56
N PRO A 71 -3.87 27.30 -0.22
CA PRO A 71 -4.28 27.76 1.11
C PRO A 71 -5.71 27.36 1.51
N ALA A 72 -6.59 27.02 0.55
CA ALA A 72 -7.94 26.53 0.81
C ALA A 72 -7.97 25.30 1.73
N LEU A 73 -6.91 24.48 1.73
CA LEU A 73 -6.75 23.33 2.62
C LEU A 73 -6.84 23.69 4.11
N LEU A 74 -6.52 24.93 4.48
CA LEU A 74 -6.56 25.42 5.86
C LEU A 74 -7.96 25.88 6.27
N PHE A 75 -8.84 26.15 5.30
CA PHE A 75 -10.14 26.78 5.53
C PHE A 75 -11.32 25.80 5.46
N GLY A 76 -11.09 24.53 5.11
CA GLY A 76 -12.13 23.51 5.20
C GLY A 76 -12.00 22.39 4.19
N ASN A 77 -13.15 21.96 3.69
CA ASN A 77 -13.26 20.87 2.72
C ASN A 77 -12.81 21.34 1.33
N VAL A 78 -12.02 20.52 0.66
CA VAL A 78 -11.64 20.69 -0.75
C VAL A 78 -11.82 19.37 -1.48
N LYS A 79 -11.69 19.38 -2.81
CA LYS A 79 -11.69 18.14 -3.58
C LYS A 79 -10.46 17.31 -3.24
N GLY A 80 -10.67 16.05 -2.89
CA GLY A 80 -9.64 15.05 -2.73
C GLY A 80 -9.68 14.00 -3.82
N ARG A 81 -8.79 13.01 -3.70
CA ARG A 81 -8.75 11.84 -4.56
C ARG A 81 -7.95 10.71 -3.95
N VAL A 82 -8.36 9.50 -4.31
CA VAL A 82 -7.47 8.34 -4.25
C VAL A 82 -6.51 8.42 -5.41
N GLU A 83 -5.23 8.15 -5.16
CA GLU A 83 -4.18 8.11 -6.17
C GLU A 83 -3.35 6.83 -6.07
N THR A 84 -2.66 6.53 -7.17
CA THR A 84 -1.61 5.51 -7.24
C THR A 84 -0.24 6.21 -7.19
N PRO A 85 0.48 6.20 -6.05
CA PRO A 85 1.81 6.80 -5.96
C PRO A 85 2.76 6.30 -7.06
N LYS A 86 3.50 7.22 -7.70
CA LYS A 86 4.50 6.85 -8.72
C LYS A 86 5.63 6.02 -8.13
N LEU A 87 6.27 5.20 -8.96
CA LEU A 87 7.43 4.41 -8.56
C LEU A 87 8.56 5.27 -7.99
N ALA A 88 8.96 6.34 -8.67
CA ALA A 88 9.98 7.27 -8.19
C ALA A 88 9.60 7.91 -6.84
N TYR A 89 8.32 8.19 -6.63
CA TYR A 89 7.83 8.69 -5.35
C TYR A 89 7.95 7.65 -4.24
N MET A 90 7.56 6.40 -4.52
CA MET A 90 7.68 5.28 -3.59
C MET A 90 9.14 4.97 -3.27
N GLN A 91 10.06 5.03 -4.23
CA GLN A 91 11.50 4.84 -4.01
C GLN A 91 12.08 5.83 -3.00
N GLY A 92 11.59 7.07 -3.01
CA GLY A 92 11.94 8.11 -2.04
C GLY A 92 11.05 8.15 -0.78
N SER A 93 10.15 7.19 -0.60
CA SER A 93 9.30 7.04 0.58
C SER A 93 9.89 6.03 1.57
N HIS A 94 9.26 5.84 2.73
CA HIS A 94 9.69 4.88 3.74
C HIS A 94 8.63 3.78 3.90
N ALA A 95 9.02 2.52 3.70
CA ALA A 95 8.19 1.36 3.99
C ALA A 95 8.34 1.03 5.47
N ARG A 96 7.24 1.10 6.24
CA ARG A 96 7.28 1.01 7.70
C ARG A 96 7.08 -0.41 8.18
N PHE A 97 5.91 -0.97 7.90
CA PHE A 97 5.56 -2.32 8.30
C PHE A 97 4.53 -2.90 7.33
N ALA A 98 4.38 -4.22 7.38
CA ALA A 98 3.44 -4.95 6.56
C ALA A 98 2.59 -5.93 7.39
N VAL A 99 1.45 -6.29 6.83
CA VAL A 99 0.50 -7.25 7.39
C VAL A 99 0.01 -8.15 6.26
N THR A 100 -0.10 -9.43 6.53
CA THR A 100 -0.78 -10.37 5.64
C THR A 100 -2.29 -10.27 5.86
N LEU A 101 -3.03 -9.95 4.80
CA LEU A 101 -4.48 -9.80 4.85
C LEU A 101 -5.18 -11.16 4.73
N THR A 102 -6.27 -11.31 5.48
CA THR A 102 -7.30 -12.29 5.12
C THR A 102 -8.04 -11.82 3.87
N ASP A 103 -8.72 -12.73 3.19
CA ASP A 103 -9.59 -12.38 2.05
C ASP A 103 -10.65 -11.32 2.40
N ALA A 104 -11.25 -11.43 3.60
CA ALA A 104 -12.21 -10.45 4.09
C ALA A 104 -11.57 -9.08 4.34
N GLY A 105 -10.34 -9.06 4.86
CA GLY A 105 -9.55 -7.83 5.03
C GLY A 105 -9.21 -7.20 3.69
N TYR A 106 -8.77 -8.00 2.71
CA TYR A 106 -8.52 -7.54 1.34
C TYR A 106 -9.79 -6.93 0.72
N ASP A 107 -10.94 -7.58 0.83
CA ASP A 107 -12.20 -7.04 0.31
C ASP A 107 -12.62 -5.75 1.01
N ALA A 108 -12.36 -5.64 2.33
CA ALA A 108 -12.61 -4.42 3.09
C ALA A 108 -11.70 -3.27 2.61
N ILE A 109 -10.44 -3.54 2.27
CA ILE A 109 -9.55 -2.56 1.66
C ILE A 109 -10.08 -2.12 0.29
N LEU A 110 -10.53 -3.04 -0.57
CA LEU A 110 -11.08 -2.66 -1.87
C LEU A 110 -12.32 -1.76 -1.73
N ARG A 111 -13.22 -2.09 -0.80
CA ARG A 111 -14.39 -1.24 -0.47
C ARG A 111 -13.98 0.11 0.08
N LEU A 112 -12.94 0.17 0.92
CA LEU A 112 -12.39 1.41 1.43
C LEU A 112 -11.87 2.30 0.29
N ILE A 113 -11.06 1.74 -0.60
CA ILE A 113 -10.51 2.48 -1.76
C ILE A 113 -11.65 3.02 -2.62
N ALA A 114 -12.64 2.19 -2.96
CA ALA A 114 -13.81 2.61 -3.73
C ALA A 114 -14.58 3.73 -3.03
N GLY A 115 -14.89 3.57 -1.74
CA GLY A 115 -15.65 4.55 -0.94
C GLY A 115 -14.96 5.90 -0.73
N TRP A 116 -13.65 6.00 -0.95
CA TRP A 116 -12.89 7.26 -0.92
C TRP A 116 -12.58 7.81 -2.32
N SER A 117 -12.84 7.03 -3.37
CA SER A 117 -12.54 7.42 -4.74
C SER A 117 -13.53 8.47 -5.25
N GLU A 118 -13.08 9.29 -6.21
CA GLU A 118 -13.95 10.25 -6.91
C GLU A 118 -15.03 9.57 -7.76
N LYS A 119 -14.75 8.34 -8.21
CA LYS A 119 -15.61 7.62 -9.15
C LYS A 119 -16.84 7.02 -8.48
N THR A 120 -16.68 6.51 -7.25
CA THR A 120 -17.71 5.67 -6.61
C THR A 120 -18.02 6.06 -5.16
N GLY A 121 -17.33 7.05 -4.58
CA GLY A 121 -17.45 7.38 -3.17
C GLY A 121 -17.33 8.86 -2.83
N ASP A 122 -17.03 9.13 -1.56
CA ASP A 122 -16.80 10.48 -1.05
C ASP A 122 -15.31 10.83 -1.09
N SER A 123 -14.94 11.61 -2.09
CA SER A 123 -13.58 12.10 -2.29
C SER A 123 -13.29 13.42 -1.56
N THR A 124 -14.14 13.88 -0.65
CA THR A 124 -13.90 15.13 0.10
C THR A 124 -12.59 15.04 0.90
N TYR A 125 -11.68 15.99 0.68
CA TYR A 125 -10.46 16.14 1.47
C TYR A 125 -10.65 17.22 2.53
N ASN A 126 -10.21 16.91 3.75
CA ASN A 126 -10.11 17.88 4.83
C ASN A 126 -8.87 17.59 5.66
N LEU A 127 -8.01 18.60 5.83
CA LEU A 127 -6.74 18.44 6.54
C LEU A 127 -6.90 17.95 7.99
N GLY A 128 -8.00 18.27 8.67
CA GLY A 128 -8.25 17.86 10.06
C GLY A 128 -9.15 16.64 10.24
N LYS A 129 -9.96 16.29 9.23
CA LYS A 129 -11.06 15.33 9.39
C LYS A 129 -11.05 14.16 8.40
N ARG A 130 -10.41 14.32 7.24
CA ARG A 130 -10.44 13.34 6.13
C ARG A 130 -9.25 13.56 5.19
N ASN A 131 -8.11 13.02 5.57
CA ASN A 131 -6.84 13.16 4.85
C ASN A 131 -6.13 11.79 4.71
N CYS A 132 -4.88 11.79 4.23
CA CYS A 132 -4.06 10.58 4.08
C CYS A 132 -3.97 9.74 5.37
N VAL A 133 -3.78 10.36 6.53
CA VAL A 133 -3.67 9.65 7.83
C VAL A 133 -4.99 8.96 8.19
N HIS A 134 -6.12 9.63 7.96
CA HIS A 134 -7.43 9.03 8.18
C HIS A 134 -7.66 7.85 7.23
N PHE A 135 -7.27 7.99 5.97
CA PHE A 135 -7.38 6.92 4.98
C PHE A 135 -6.57 5.68 5.38
N VAL A 136 -5.28 5.85 5.74
CA VAL A 136 -4.46 4.71 6.18
C VAL A 136 -4.88 4.16 7.54
N ARG A 137 -5.51 4.96 8.42
CA ARG A 137 -6.12 4.46 9.65
C ARG A 137 -7.27 3.50 9.35
N GLU A 138 -8.14 3.84 8.41
CA GLU A 138 -9.22 2.95 8.00
C GLU A 138 -8.67 1.69 7.30
N ALA A 139 -7.58 1.81 6.54
CA ALA A 139 -6.90 0.66 5.96
C ALA A 139 -6.27 -0.24 7.04
N ALA A 140 -5.63 0.34 8.05
CA ALA A 140 -5.11 -0.38 9.21
C ALA A 140 -6.22 -1.14 9.96
N ARG A 141 -7.38 -0.50 10.16
CA ARG A 141 -8.57 -1.14 10.76
C ARG A 141 -9.06 -2.32 9.92
N ALA A 142 -9.19 -2.14 8.60
CA ALA A 142 -9.58 -3.19 7.68
C ALA A 142 -8.56 -4.35 7.62
N SER A 143 -7.30 -4.07 7.98
CA SER A 143 -6.22 -5.06 8.07
C SER A 143 -6.18 -5.78 9.44
N GLY A 144 -7.11 -5.49 10.35
CA GLY A 144 -7.17 -6.10 11.67
C GLY A 144 -6.22 -5.50 12.70
N LEU A 145 -5.66 -4.31 12.44
CA LEU A 145 -4.76 -3.65 13.39
C LEU A 145 -5.51 -2.89 14.48
N GLU A 146 -4.92 -2.86 15.67
CA GLU A 146 -5.45 -2.20 16.86
C GLU A 146 -4.69 -0.91 17.20
N GLY A 147 -5.10 -0.21 18.27
CA GLY A 147 -4.41 1.00 18.73
C GLY A 147 -4.52 2.18 17.77
N LEU A 148 -5.64 2.30 17.04
CA LEU A 148 -5.77 3.26 15.93
C LEU A 148 -6.24 4.66 16.34
N ASP A 149 -6.66 4.85 17.60
CA ASP A 149 -7.22 6.12 18.06
C ASP A 149 -6.13 7.10 18.53
N HIS A 150 -5.71 7.95 17.59
CA HIS A 150 -4.67 8.95 17.81
C HIS A 150 -5.06 10.32 17.26
N PRO A 151 -6.04 11.02 17.85
CA PRO A 151 -6.59 12.27 17.31
C PRO A 151 -5.50 13.36 17.12
N LYS A 152 -4.47 13.37 17.98
CA LYS A 152 -3.34 14.31 17.91
C LYS A 152 -2.34 14.01 16.79
N LEU A 153 -2.41 12.81 16.18
CA LEU A 153 -1.49 12.35 15.14
C LEU A 153 -2.12 12.35 13.75
N MET A 154 -3.38 12.77 13.61
CA MET A 154 -4.13 12.75 12.34
C MET A 154 -3.57 13.66 11.24
N LYS A 155 -2.48 14.40 11.50
CA LYS A 155 -1.72 15.20 10.53
C LYS A 155 -0.23 14.85 10.51
N LYS A 156 0.16 13.73 11.14
CA LYS A 156 1.54 13.30 11.38
C LYS A 156 1.72 11.86 10.89
N PRO A 157 1.82 11.63 9.57
CA PRO A 157 2.00 10.30 8.96
C PRO A 157 3.03 9.43 9.68
N THR A 158 4.24 9.97 9.82
CA THR A 158 5.33 9.57 10.73
C THR A 158 4.88 8.93 12.02
N SER A 159 4.46 9.82 12.92
CA SER A 159 4.13 9.48 14.29
C SER A 159 2.93 8.54 14.36
N PHE A 160 1.95 8.69 13.47
CA PHE A 160 0.78 7.82 13.43
C PHE A 160 1.18 6.37 13.10
N LEU A 161 1.90 6.14 12.00
CA LEU A 161 2.31 4.79 11.62
C LEU A 161 3.24 4.17 12.67
N SER A 162 4.13 4.95 13.28
CA SER A 162 5.01 4.46 14.36
C SER A 162 4.22 4.02 15.59
N ALA A 163 3.14 4.74 15.93
CA ALA A 163 2.27 4.39 17.05
C ALA A 163 1.45 3.12 16.76
N VAL A 164 0.92 2.97 15.54
CA VAL A 164 0.22 1.75 15.10
C VAL A 164 1.18 0.55 15.10
N GLU A 165 2.39 0.70 14.55
CA GLU A 165 3.42 -0.34 14.57
C GLU A 165 3.72 -0.80 16.00
N SER A 166 3.94 0.14 16.92
CA SER A 166 4.23 -0.15 18.33
C SER A 166 3.08 -0.85 19.04
N ALA A 167 1.83 -0.47 18.75
CA ALA A 167 0.64 -1.07 19.34
C ALA A 167 0.36 -2.49 18.83
N ASN A 168 0.97 -2.89 17.72
CA ASN A 168 0.75 -4.19 17.06
C ASN A 168 2.07 -4.99 16.97
N ALA A 169 2.97 -4.80 17.94
CA ALA A 169 4.23 -5.53 18.02
C ALA A 169 3.98 -7.05 18.03
N GLY A 170 4.65 -7.77 17.14
CA GLY A 170 4.47 -9.22 16.95
C GLY A 170 3.33 -9.60 16.00
N HIS A 171 2.43 -8.68 15.65
CA HIS A 171 1.37 -8.90 14.66
C HIS A 171 1.71 -8.29 13.29
N VAL A 172 2.64 -7.32 13.26
CA VAL A 172 3.16 -6.71 12.02
C VAL A 172 4.55 -7.22 11.69
N ILE A 173 4.87 -7.25 10.41
CA ILE A 173 6.24 -7.43 9.92
C ILE A 173 6.88 -6.04 9.83
N VAL A 174 7.80 -5.74 10.75
CA VAL A 174 8.58 -4.49 10.70
C VAL A 174 9.50 -4.54 9.49
N ILE A 175 9.43 -3.50 8.66
CA ILE A 175 10.26 -3.34 7.46
C ILE A 175 11.32 -2.28 7.70
N ASP A 176 10.87 -1.08 8.08
CA ASP A 176 11.66 0.14 8.33
C ASP A 176 12.81 0.36 7.32
N LYS A 177 12.45 0.51 6.04
CA LYS A 177 13.41 0.69 4.93
C LYS A 177 13.04 1.85 4.02
N ILE A 178 14.06 2.49 3.45
CA ILE A 178 13.88 3.38 2.31
C ILE A 178 13.30 2.60 1.15
N GLY A 179 12.35 3.21 0.46
CA GLY A 179 11.53 2.54 -0.54
C GLY A 179 12.33 1.94 -1.67
N LYS A 180 13.41 2.57 -2.09
CA LYS A 180 14.34 2.01 -3.09
C LYS A 180 14.86 0.64 -2.65
N GLU A 181 15.28 0.50 -1.40
CA GLU A 181 15.82 -0.74 -0.85
C GLU A 181 14.72 -1.78 -0.66
N TYR A 182 13.57 -1.36 -0.12
CA TYR A 182 12.44 -2.28 0.07
C TYR A 182 11.92 -2.82 -1.27
N LEU A 183 11.67 -1.96 -2.26
CA LEU A 183 11.18 -2.36 -3.58
C LEU A 183 12.15 -3.31 -4.29
N ALA A 184 13.47 -3.06 -4.19
CA ALA A 184 14.49 -3.96 -4.74
C ALA A 184 14.52 -5.34 -4.05
N SER A 185 14.04 -5.44 -2.81
CA SER A 185 13.97 -6.70 -2.07
C SER A 185 12.73 -7.54 -2.38
N LEU A 186 11.73 -6.97 -3.07
CA LEU A 186 10.49 -7.67 -3.37
C LEU A 186 10.68 -8.64 -4.54
N PRO A 187 10.17 -9.88 -4.44
CA PRO A 187 10.16 -10.79 -5.58
C PRO A 187 9.28 -10.20 -6.70
N PRO A 188 9.63 -10.40 -7.98
CA PRO A 188 8.78 -9.95 -9.08
C PRO A 188 7.38 -10.59 -8.99
N ILE A 189 6.36 -9.83 -9.37
CA ILE A 189 4.99 -10.30 -9.50
C ILE A 189 4.40 -9.65 -10.75
N ASP A 190 3.67 -10.42 -11.54
CA ASP A 190 2.84 -9.87 -12.61
C ASP A 190 1.43 -9.70 -12.05
N GLY A 191 1.23 -8.57 -11.34
CA GLY A 191 0.02 -8.27 -10.61
C GLY A 191 -0.79 -7.15 -11.24
N ILE A 192 -2.11 -7.23 -11.14
CA ILE A 192 -3.00 -6.16 -11.56
C ILE A 192 -3.15 -5.11 -10.46
N ARG A 193 -3.55 -3.90 -10.84
CA ARG A 193 -4.12 -2.94 -9.89
C ARG A 193 -5.61 -3.21 -9.75
N PRO A 194 -6.11 -3.64 -8.56
CA PRO A 194 -7.50 -4.07 -8.42
C PRO A 194 -8.51 -2.94 -8.56
N ILE A 195 -8.15 -1.71 -8.15
CA ILE A 195 -8.95 -0.51 -8.35
C ILE A 195 -8.13 0.50 -9.16
N ASP A 196 -8.71 1.03 -10.23
CA ASP A 196 -8.08 2.04 -11.07
C ASP A 196 -8.17 3.44 -10.44
N ALA A 197 -7.00 3.99 -10.11
CA ALA A 197 -6.82 5.35 -9.60
C ALA A 197 -5.70 6.06 -10.38
N PRO A 198 -5.82 7.39 -10.62
CA PRO A 198 -4.81 8.14 -11.35
C PRO A 198 -3.41 7.96 -10.75
N VAL A 199 -2.41 7.79 -11.61
CA VAL A 199 -1.00 7.77 -11.19
C VAL A 199 -0.57 9.22 -10.94
N SER A 200 -0.36 9.57 -9.67
CA SER A 200 0.08 10.91 -9.28
C SER A 200 0.92 10.88 -8.02
N ASP A 201 1.55 12.04 -7.75
CA ASP A 201 2.20 12.28 -6.47
C ASP A 201 1.32 13.23 -5.65
N PRO A 202 1.39 13.17 -4.32
CA PRO A 202 0.81 14.20 -3.47
C PRO A 202 1.35 15.58 -3.88
N GLY A 203 0.55 16.63 -3.75
CA GLY A 203 0.99 17.96 -4.15
C GLY A 203 2.25 18.42 -3.39
N THR A 204 3.06 19.24 -4.05
CA THR A 204 4.29 19.79 -3.49
C THR A 204 4.02 21.06 -2.68
N MET A 205 4.88 21.32 -1.70
CA MET A 205 4.93 22.57 -0.94
C MET A 205 5.47 23.69 -1.84
N LYS A 206 4.86 24.88 -1.73
CA LYS A 206 5.18 26.06 -2.55
C LYS A 206 6.68 26.37 -2.53
N GLY A 207 7.26 26.58 -3.72
CA GLY A 207 8.67 26.97 -3.90
C GLY A 207 9.65 25.82 -4.11
N LYS A 208 9.21 24.56 -4.05
CA LYS A 208 10.06 23.40 -4.32
C LYS A 208 9.47 22.57 -5.48
N LYS A 209 10.13 22.62 -6.64
CA LYS A 209 9.78 21.76 -7.79
C LYS A 209 10.33 20.34 -7.58
N PRO A 210 9.62 19.29 -8.04
CA PRO A 210 10.25 17.99 -8.23
C PRO A 210 11.46 18.18 -9.15
N SER A 211 12.60 17.61 -8.81
CA SER A 211 13.68 17.43 -9.78
C SER A 211 13.07 16.68 -10.96
N ALA A 212 13.12 17.27 -12.15
CA ALA A 212 12.78 16.57 -13.37
C ALA A 212 13.73 15.37 -13.47
N GLU A 213 13.14 14.18 -13.52
CA GLU A 213 13.83 12.94 -13.88
C GLU A 213 14.03 12.92 -15.40
#